data_AF-A0A484N3C0-F1
#
_entry.id   AF-A0A484N3C0-F1
#
_cell.length_a   1.000
_cell.length_b   1.000
_cell.length_c   1.000
_cell.angle_alpha   90.00
_cell.angle_beta   90.00
_cell.angle_gamma   90.00
#
_symmetry.space_group_name_H-M   'P 1'
#
loop_
_entity.id
_entity.type
_entity.pdbx_description
1 polymer ?
#
loop_
_entity_poly.entity_id
_entity_poly.type
_entity_poly.pdbx_seq_one_letter_code
_entity_poly.pdbx_strand_id
1 'polypeptide(L)' 'YVKRLMTSSKLEPKSDKVIFVGYPKETRGYEFYHPSDNKIFVARNGTFLEKEFLSAITSGRKVDLE' A
#
# COMPACT_ATOMS: atom_id res chain seq x y z
N TYR A 1 2.47 -2.27 2.55
CA TYR A 1 2.58 -1.56 3.85
C TYR A 1 3.58 -0.44 3.75
N VAL A 2 3.26 0.71 4.35
CA VAL A 2 4.18 1.83 4.52
C VAL A 2 4.36 2.12 6.00
N LYS A 3 5.58 2.50 6.42
CA LYS A 3 5.85 2.83 7.82
C LYS A 3 5.16 4.14 8.19
N ARG A 4 4.39 4.13 9.29
CA ARG A 4 3.81 5.34 9.87
C ARG A 4 4.82 5.99 10.82
N LEU A 5 4.93 7.32 10.79
CA LEU A 5 5.70 8.07 11.79
C LEU A 5 4.96 7.96 13.12
N MET A 6 5.50 7.22 14.08
CA MET A 6 4.80 6.90 15.33
C MET A 6 4.59 8.16 16.18
N THR A 7 3.34 8.53 16.43
CA THR A 7 2.96 9.63 17.35
C THR A 7 2.17 9.19 18.59
N SER A 8 1.74 7.93 18.73
CA SER A 8 1.22 7.45 20.03
C SER A 8 1.14 5.93 20.19
N SER A 9 1.15 5.53 21.47
CA SER A 9 0.75 4.25 22.09
C SER A 9 1.34 2.92 21.59
N LYS A 10 1.84 2.14 22.54
CA LYS A 10 2.58 0.85 22.40
C LYS A 10 1.79 -0.28 21.68
N LEU A 11 0.51 -0.06 21.39
CA LEU A 11 -0.44 -1.05 20.85
C LEU A 11 -0.92 -0.74 19.42
N GLU A 12 -0.59 0.43 18.87
CA GLU A 12 -1.03 0.75 17.51
C GLU A 12 -0.17 0.07 16.44
N PRO A 13 -0.76 -0.29 15.28
CA PRO A 13 -0.01 -0.85 14.17
C PRO A 13 1.08 0.12 13.70
N LYS A 14 2.32 -0.38 13.58
CA LYS A 14 3.50 0.40 13.16
C LYS A 14 3.52 0.71 11.66
N SER A 15 2.63 0.09 10.90
CA SER A 15 2.56 0.19 9.45
C SER A 15 1.11 0.16 8.99
N ASP A 16 0.78 1.00 8.02
CA ASP A 16 -0.56 1.03 7.43
C ASP A 16 -0.64 0.19 6.15
N LYS A 17 -1.81 -0.45 5.96
CA LYS A 17 -2.17 -1.09 4.69
C LYS A 17 -2.64 0.01 3.74
N VAL A 18 -1.95 0.13 2.62
CA VAL A 18 -2.24 1.10 1.55
C VAL A 18 -2.36 0.38 0.24
N ILE A 19 -3.13 0.96 -0.68
CA ILE A 19 -3.38 0.39 -1.99
C ILE A 19 -2.28 0.88 -2.93
N PHE A 20 -1.64 -0.05 -3.63
CA PHE A 20 -0.71 0.31 -4.69
C PHE A 20 -1.50 0.78 -5.92
N VAL A 21 -1.17 1.97 -6.42
CA VAL A 21 -1.86 2.60 -7.56
C VAL A 21 -1.01 2.49 -8.82
N GLY A 22 0.31 2.70 -8.70
CA GLY A 22 1.19 2.65 -9.86
C GLY A 22 2.55 3.30 -9.63
N TYR A 23 3.16 3.69 -10.73
CA TYR A 23 4.49 4.29 -10.77
C TYR A 23 4.38 5.75 -11.22
N PRO A 24 4.86 6.72 -10.42
CA PRO A 24 4.87 8.11 -10.81
C PRO A 24 5.91 8.33 -11.91
N LYS A 25 5.52 8.99 -13.00
CA LYS A 25 6.40 9.26 -14.15
C LYS A 25 7.59 10.17 -13.80
N GLU A 26 7.41 11.02 -12.79
CA GLU A 26 8.35 12.10 -12.47
C GLU A 26 9.36 11.74 -11.38
N THR A 27 9.09 10.72 -10.55
CA THR A 27 9.93 10.38 -9.39
C THR A 27 10.21 8.89 -9.30
N ARG A 28 11.41 8.52 -8.85
CA ARG A 28 11.75 7.13 -8.53
C ARG A 28 11.10 6.72 -7.21
N GLY A 29 9.86 6.22 -7.27
CA GLY A 29 9.08 5.74 -6.15
C GLY A 29 7.83 4.97 -6.60
N TYR A 30 6.95 4.68 -5.67
CA TYR A 30 5.66 4.03 -5.91
C TYR A 30 4.53 4.93 -5.41
N GLU A 31 3.44 5.02 -6.17
CA GLU A 31 2.23 5.73 -5.78
C GLU A 31 1.32 4.80 -4.98
N PHE A 32 0.96 5.25 -3.78
CA PHE A 32 0.06 4.55 -2.88
C PHE A 32 -1.14 5.42 -2.53
N TYR A 33 -2.31 4.81 -2.49
CA TYR A 33 -3.55 5.42 -2.03
C TYR A 33 -3.87 4.98 -0.60
N HIS A 34 -4.12 5.95 0.27
CA HIS A 34 -4.58 5.73 1.63
C HIS A 34 -6.09 5.94 1.70
N PRO A 35 -6.92 4.88 1.81
CA PRO A 35 -8.38 5.03 1.80
C PRO A 35 -8.91 5.79 3.03
N SER A 36 -8.22 5.73 4.18
CA SER A 36 -8.63 6.47 5.38
C SER A 36 -8.42 7.98 5.26
N ASP A 37 -7.38 8.39 4.53
CA ASP A 37 -7.02 9.81 4.34
C ASP A 37 -7.51 10.34 2.99
N ASN A 38 -8.05 9.46 2.14
CA ASN A 38 -8.41 9.71 0.74
C ASN A 38 -7.29 10.43 -0.02
N LYS A 39 -6.04 10.05 0.26
CA LYS A 39 -4.84 10.74 -0.22
C LYS A 39 -3.89 9.79 -0.95
N ILE A 40 -3.36 10.26 -2.06
CA ILE A 40 -2.28 9.60 -2.79
C ILE A 40 -0.95 10.17 -2.29
N PHE A 41 0.02 9.30 -2.06
CA PHE A 41 1.37 9.68 -1.69
C PHE A 41 2.41 8.79 -2.38
N VAL A 42 3.60 9.33 -2.60
CA VAL A 42 4.71 8.58 -3.20
C VAL A 42 5.63 8.08 -2.09
N ALA A 43 5.91 6.78 -2.08
CA ALA A 43 6.91 6.20 -1.19
C ALA A 43 7.85 5.28 -1.97
N ARG A 44 9.14 5.33 -1.66
CA ARG A 44 10.14 4.41 -2.24
C ARG A 44 10.24 3.09 -1.46
N ASN A 45 9.96 3.13 -0.17
CA ASN A 45 10.11 2.01 0.74
C ASN A 45 8.73 1.50 1.16
N GLY A 46 8.29 0.37 0.58
CA GLY A 46 7.04 -0.29 0.91
C GLY A 46 7.19 -1.81 0.82
N THR A 47 6.56 -2.53 1.73
CA THR A 47 6.49 -4.00 1.66
C THR A 47 5.23 -4.38 0.90
N PHE A 48 5.39 -5.01 -0.26
CA PHE A 48 4.29 -5.53 -1.07
C PHE A 48 3.83 -6.89 -0.55
N LEU A 49 2.51 -7.10 -0.53
CA LEU A 49 1.87 -8.36 -0.12
C LEU A 49 1.35 -9.13 -1.35
N GLU A 50 2.12 -9.17 -2.43
CA GLU A 50 1.70 -9.81 -3.69
C GLU A 50 1.31 -11.27 -3.49
N LYS A 51 2.00 -12.02 -2.62
CA LYS A 51 1.66 -13.42 -2.33
C LYS A 51 0.27 -13.59 -1.71
N GLU A 52 -0.07 -12.75 -0.74
CA GLU A 52 -1.40 -12.75 -0.10
C GLU A 52 -2.46 -12.28 -1.09
N PHE A 53 -2.12 -11.27 -1.90
CA PHE A 53 -3.00 -10.71 -2.92
C PHE A 53 -3.33 -11.73 -4.01
N LEU A 54 -2.33 -12.40 -4.57
CA LEU A 54 -2.48 -13.46 -5.58
C LEU A 54 -3.23 -14.67 -5.02
N SER A 55 -2.98 -15.05 -3.76
CA SER A 55 -3.76 -16.10 -3.10
C SER A 55 -5.23 -15.72 -2.96
N ALA A 56 -5.53 -14.45 -2.67
CA ALA A 56 -6.91 -13.95 -2.62
C ALA A 56 -7.55 -13.83 -4.01
N ILE A 57 -6.75 -13.55 -5.06
CA ILE A 57 -7.22 -13.53 -6.46
C ILE A 57 -7.64 -14.92 -6.91
N THR A 58 -6.81 -15.94 -6.68
CA THR A 58 -7.12 -17.35 -6.96
C THR A 58 -8.37 -17.82 -6.21
N SER A 59 -8.68 -17.23 -5.04
CA SER A 59 -9.90 -17.51 -4.29
C SER A 59 -11.17 -16.85 -4.86
N GLY A 60 -11.11 -16.19 -6.04
CA GLY A 60 -12.26 -15.66 -6.76
C GLY A 60 -12.39 -14.13 -6.80
N ARG A 61 -11.41 -13.37 -6.29
CA ARG A 61 -11.39 -11.91 -6.46
C ARG A 61 -10.71 -11.54 -7.77
N LYS A 62 -11.49 -11.12 -8.77
CA LYS A 62 -10.96 -10.61 -10.04
C LYS A 62 -10.28 -9.26 -9.79
N VAL A 63 -8.98 -9.17 -10.05
CA VAL A 63 -8.23 -7.91 -10.04
C VAL A 63 -7.74 -7.69 -11.45
N ASP A 64 -8.23 -6.61 -12.06
CA ASP A 64 -7.77 -6.16 -13.36
C ASP A 64 -6.50 -5.30 -13.14
N LEU A 65 -5.41 -5.71 -13.76
CA LEU A 65 -4.17 -4.94 -13.83
C LEU A 65 -3.99 -4.61 -15.33
N GLU A 66 -4.47 -3.43 -15.72
CA GLU A 66 -4.15 -2.81 -17.02
C GLU A 66 -2.66 -2.47 -17.14
#